data_AF-A0A5N5MD98-F1
#
_entry.id   AF-A0A5N5MD98-F1
#
_cell.length_a   1.000
_cell.length_b   1.000
_cell.length_c   1.000
_cell.angle_alpha   90.00
_cell.angle_beta   90.00
_cell.angle_gamma   90.00
#
_symmetry.space_group_name_H-M   'P 1'
#
loop_
_entity.id
_entity.type
_entity.pdbx_description
1 polymer ?
#
loop_
_entity_poly.entity_id
_entity_poly.type
_entity_poly.pdbx_seq_one_letter_code
_entity_poly.pdbx_strand_id
1 'polypeptide(L)'
;MACLHDHSCEDHDCSSNWSLYKHIDLPKVSALNEAVPGSAKSVFKPWEHRLNSSEEHLESNEGDPELLVYIPFTSDVKIKSIAIIGGTDGTSPSKMRA
;
A
#
# COMPACT_ATOMS: atom_id res chain seq x y z
N MET A 1 13.42 -13.28 38.44
CA MET A 1 12.59 -12.10 38.11
C MET A 1 13.16 -11.51 36.85
N ALA A 2 12.38 -11.58 35.77
CA ALA A 2 12.81 -11.28 34.41
C ALA A 2 13.02 -9.77 34.18
N CYS A 3 13.92 -9.48 33.27
CA CYS A 3 14.55 -8.20 33.00
C CYS A 3 13.56 -7.05 32.65
N LEU A 4 13.95 -5.85 33.07
CA LEU A 4 13.37 -4.56 32.66
C LEU A 4 13.54 -4.35 31.15
N HIS A 5 12.49 -3.91 30.48
CA HIS A 5 12.60 -3.19 29.21
C HIS A 5 11.81 -1.89 29.35
N ASP A 6 12.55 -0.83 29.65
CA ASP A 6 12.13 0.55 29.47
C ASP A 6 11.97 0.78 27.96
N HIS A 7 10.74 0.66 27.47
CA HIS A 7 10.38 1.22 26.18
C HIS A 7 9.93 2.65 26.43
N SER A 8 10.89 3.58 26.46
CA SER A 8 10.61 4.99 26.22
C SER A 8 9.92 5.10 24.86
N CYS A 9 8.60 5.22 24.89
CA CYS A 9 7.73 5.50 23.75
C CYS A 9 7.63 7.01 23.52
N GLU A 10 8.76 7.72 23.62
CA GLU A 10 8.89 9.16 23.31
C GLU A 10 9.17 9.43 21.82
N ASP A 11 8.98 8.45 20.94
CA ASP A 11 9.02 8.65 19.47
C ASP A 11 7.70 8.20 18.84
N HIS A 12 6.63 8.91 19.20
CA HIS A 12 5.30 8.78 18.61
C HIS A 12 5.25 9.44 17.22
N ASP A 13 6.23 9.15 16.33
CA ASP A 13 6.26 9.58 14.92
C ASP A 13 6.79 8.48 13.96
N CYS A 14 6.93 7.24 14.43
CA CYS A 14 7.66 6.20 13.70
C CYS A 14 7.02 5.63 12.42
N SER A 15 5.76 5.92 12.06
CA SER A 15 5.13 5.32 10.87
C SER A 15 4.87 6.28 9.70
N SER A 16 4.57 7.54 9.99
CA SER A 16 4.27 8.55 8.96
C SER A 16 5.52 8.92 8.16
N ASN A 17 6.66 8.99 8.84
CA ASN A 17 7.97 9.30 8.24
C ASN A 17 8.56 8.15 7.40
N TRP A 18 8.06 6.92 7.56
CA TRP A 18 8.55 5.75 6.82
C TRP A 18 7.79 5.50 5.50
N SER A 19 6.71 6.24 5.24
CA SER A 19 5.90 6.04 4.04
C SER A 19 6.67 6.45 2.78
N LEU A 20 6.83 5.50 1.85
CA LEU A 20 7.44 5.76 0.54
C LEU A 20 6.49 6.51 -0.41
N TYR A 21 5.26 6.85 0.02
CA TYR A 21 4.25 7.50 -0.82
C TYR A 21 4.78 8.72 -1.60
N LYS A 22 5.56 9.59 -0.94
CA LYS A 22 6.14 10.79 -1.55
C LYS A 22 7.20 10.49 -2.63
N HIS A 23 7.73 9.28 -2.65
CA HIS A 23 8.73 8.82 -3.61
C HIS A 23 8.11 8.02 -4.76
N ILE A 24 6.79 7.79 -4.76
CA ILE A 24 6.10 7.09 -5.85
C ILE A 24 5.81 8.07 -6.99
N ASP A 25 6.17 7.68 -8.21
CA ASP A 25 5.80 8.41 -9.44
C ASP A 25 4.36 8.02 -9.85
N LEU A 26 3.37 8.52 -9.09
CA LEU A 26 1.93 8.25 -9.27
C LEU A 26 1.43 8.35 -10.72
N PRO A 27 1.80 9.36 -11.53
CA PRO A 27 1.29 9.43 -12.90
C PRO A 27 1.77 8.27 -13.79
N LYS A 28 2.90 7.64 -13.45
CA LYS A 28 3.45 6.47 -14.16
C LYS A 28 3.07 5.12 -13.54
N VAL A 29 2.37 5.11 -12.40
CA VAL A 29 1.80 3.87 -11.85
C VAL A 29 0.80 3.29 -12.85
N SER A 30 0.87 1.98 -13.04
CA SER A 30 -0.03 1.24 -13.92
C SER A 30 -0.34 -0.13 -13.33
N ALA A 31 -1.52 -0.67 -13.61
CA ALA A 31 -1.83 -2.05 -13.31
C ALA A 31 -2.23 -2.83 -14.56
N LEU A 32 -2.01 -4.15 -14.51
CA LEU A 32 -2.54 -5.12 -15.45
C LEU A 32 -3.62 -5.92 -14.74
N ASN A 33 -4.65 -6.32 -15.50
CA ASN A 33 -5.85 -6.99 -15.02
C ASN A 33 -6.68 -6.17 -14.02
N GLU A 34 -6.56 -4.84 -14.02
CA GLU A 34 -7.50 -3.98 -13.28
C GLU A 34 -8.87 -3.94 -13.96
N ALA A 35 -9.94 -3.97 -13.17
CA ALA A 35 -11.31 -3.87 -13.68
C ALA A 35 -11.58 -2.49 -14.30
N VAL A 36 -11.05 -1.44 -13.68
CA VAL A 36 -11.16 -0.06 -14.14
C VAL A 36 -9.76 0.47 -14.50
N PRO A 37 -9.52 0.86 -15.77
CA PRO A 37 -8.22 1.38 -16.19
C PRO A 37 -7.80 2.62 -15.39
N GLY A 38 -6.60 2.59 -14.79
CA GLY A 38 -6.05 3.68 -14.00
C GLY A 38 -6.48 3.72 -12.53
N SER A 39 -7.30 2.77 -12.07
CA SER A 39 -7.71 2.63 -10.66
C SER A 39 -6.53 2.34 -9.73
N ALA A 40 -5.42 1.80 -10.24
CA ALA A 40 -4.23 1.60 -9.44
C ALA A 40 -3.61 2.89 -8.87
N LYS A 41 -3.89 4.05 -9.47
CA LYS A 41 -3.34 5.33 -9.01
C LYS A 41 -4.06 5.86 -7.77
N SER A 42 -5.34 5.54 -7.61
CA SER A 42 -6.18 6.06 -6.52
C SER A 42 -6.01 5.30 -5.20
N VAL A 43 -5.43 4.10 -5.24
CA VAL A 43 -5.17 3.32 -4.02
C VAL A 43 -3.90 3.73 -3.24
N PHE A 44 -2.99 4.47 -3.87
CA PHE A 44 -1.83 5.02 -3.18
C PHE A 44 -2.20 6.33 -2.49
N LYS A 45 -2.15 6.33 -1.16
CA LYS A 45 -2.61 7.45 -0.33
C LYS A 45 -1.57 7.89 0.69
N PRO A 46 -1.63 9.15 1.15
CA PRO A 46 -0.91 9.58 2.34
C PRO A 46 -1.26 8.70 3.54
N TRP A 47 -0.31 8.56 4.47
CA TRP A 47 -0.47 7.70 5.65
C TRP A 47 -1.74 8.00 6.45
N GLU A 48 -2.09 9.28 6.58
CA GLU A 48 -3.28 9.75 7.31
C GLU A 48 -4.59 9.32 6.66
N HIS A 49 -4.60 9.15 5.33
CA HIS A 49 -5.77 8.78 4.54
C HIS A 49 -5.83 7.28 4.23
N ARG A 50 -4.91 6.46 4.76
CA ARG A 50 -4.80 5.03 4.41
C ARG A 50 -6.06 4.21 4.71
N LEU A 51 -6.84 4.59 5.73
CA LEU A 51 -8.08 3.91 6.12
C LEU A 51 -9.33 4.54 5.48
N ASN A 52 -9.16 5.56 4.64
CA ASN A 52 -10.29 6.19 3.97
C ASN A 52 -10.76 5.29 2.82
N SER A 53 -11.85 4.58 3.06
CA SER A 53 -12.53 3.70 2.09
C SER A 53 -13.58 4.41 1.25
N SER A 54 -13.69 5.74 1.35
CA SER A 54 -14.65 6.53 0.58
C SER A 54 -14.16 6.86 -0.83
N GLU A 55 -12.87 6.66 -1.12
CA GLU A 55 -12.30 6.87 -2.45
C GLU A 55 -12.20 5.55 -3.22
N GLU A 56 -11.83 5.64 -4.50
CA GLU A 56 -11.75 4.50 -5.39
C GLU A 56 -10.82 3.38 -4.89
N HIS A 57 -11.20 2.15 -5.22
CA HIS A 57 -10.47 0.92 -4.93
C HIS A 57 -9.93 0.30 -6.22
N LEU A 58 -8.92 -0.53 -6.06
CA LEU A 58 -8.33 -1.32 -7.13
C LEU A 58 -8.91 -2.73 -7.07
N GLU A 59 -9.61 -3.12 -8.14
CA GLU A 59 -10.21 -4.44 -8.29
C GLU A 59 -9.61 -5.16 -9.50
N SER A 60 -9.52 -6.48 -9.40
CA SER A 60 -9.17 -7.34 -10.53
C SER A 60 -10.36 -7.47 -11.49
N ASN A 61 -10.09 -7.70 -12.77
CA ASN A 61 -11.12 -7.87 -13.79
C ASN A 61 -11.97 -9.15 -13.58
N GLU A 62 -13.10 -9.23 -14.29
CA GLU A 62 -13.96 -10.41 -14.24
C GLU A 62 -13.28 -11.61 -14.93
N GLY A 63 -13.01 -12.65 -14.15
CA GLY A 63 -12.48 -13.92 -14.65
C GLY A 63 -11.00 -14.17 -14.35
N ASP A 64 -10.25 -13.15 -13.90
CA ASP A 64 -8.86 -13.30 -13.47
C ASP A 64 -8.63 -12.59 -12.11
N PRO A 65 -8.36 -13.33 -11.02
CA PRO A 65 -8.11 -12.75 -9.70
C PRO A 65 -6.65 -12.25 -9.54
N GLU A 66 -5.78 -12.47 -10.54
CA GLU A 66 -4.40 -12.03 -10.49
C GLU A 66 -4.29 -10.58 -10.96
N LEU A 67 -3.67 -9.75 -10.12
CA LEU A 67 -3.47 -8.34 -10.38
C LEU A 67 -1.98 -8.02 -10.35
N LEU A 68 -1.48 -7.31 -11.36
CA LEU A 68 -0.09 -6.88 -11.42
C LEU A 68 -0.01 -5.36 -11.30
N VAL A 69 0.70 -4.84 -10.31
CA VAL A 69 0.84 -3.39 -10.09
C VAL A 69 2.30 -2.99 -10.29
N TYR A 70 2.52 -2.05 -11.22
CA TYR A 70 3.82 -1.45 -11.47
C TYR A 70 3.93 -0.10 -10.76
N ILE A 71 4.87 0.01 -9.82
CA ILE A 71 5.07 1.17 -8.95
C ILE A 71 6.47 1.76 -9.21
N PRO A 72 6.60 2.73 -10.12
CA PRO A 72 7.86 3.42 -10.32
C PRO A 72 8.16 4.38 -9.16
N PHE A 73 9.41 4.42 -8.70
CA PHE A 73 9.89 5.37 -7.71
C PHE A 73 10.71 6.49 -8.36
N THR A 74 10.58 7.72 -7.84
CA THR A 74 11.31 8.90 -8.31
C THR A 74 12.74 8.99 -7.76
N SER A 75 13.12 8.10 -6.84
CA SER A 75 14.40 8.10 -6.14
C SER A 75 14.80 6.67 -5.80
N ASP A 76 16.09 6.45 -5.52
CA ASP A 76 16.55 5.17 -4.99
C ASP A 76 15.95 4.96 -3.59
N VAL A 77 15.20 3.87 -3.43
CA VAL A 77 14.51 3.54 -2.17
C VAL A 77 14.77 2.08 -1.81
N LYS A 78 14.78 1.81 -0.51
CA LYS A 78 14.82 0.44 0.01
C LYS A 78 13.46 0.07 0.57
N ILE A 79 12.81 -0.91 -0.05
CA ILE A 79 11.54 -1.45 0.44
C ILE A 79 11.83 -2.32 1.67
N LYS A 80 11.32 -1.91 2.84
CA LYS A 80 11.41 -2.69 4.08
C LYS A 80 10.17 -3.54 4.33
N SER A 81 9.01 -2.99 4.04
CA SER A 81 7.72 -3.63 4.25
C SER A 81 6.71 -3.11 3.23
N ILE A 82 5.72 -3.95 2.93
CA ILE A 82 4.57 -3.61 2.10
C ILE A 82 3.33 -3.88 2.95
N ALA A 83 2.44 -2.91 3.03
CA ALA A 83 1.16 -3.02 3.72
C ALA A 83 0.04 -2.98 2.69
N ILE A 84 -0.82 -3.99 2.69
CA ILE A 84 -1.99 -4.07 1.83
C ILE A 84 -3.23 -3.97 2.72
N ILE A 85 -4.15 -3.09 2.33
CA ILE A 85 -5.48 -2.99 2.92
C ILE A 85 -6.44 -3.63 1.92
N GLY A 86 -7.02 -4.76 2.29
CA GLY A 86 -7.95 -5.50 1.43
C GLY A 86 -9.36 -4.91 1.45
N GLY A 87 -10.14 -5.26 0.42
CA GLY A 87 -11.57 -4.94 0.34
C GLY A 87 -12.42 -5.70 1.38
N THR A 88 -13.68 -5.31 1.48
CA THR A 88 -14.66 -6.02 2.33
C THR A 88 -15.00 -7.38 1.73
N ASP A 89 -15.66 -8.24 2.51
CA ASP A 89 -16.21 -9.52 2.02
C ASP A 89 -15.17 -10.56 1.57
N GLY A 90 -13.93 -10.46 2.07
CA GLY A 90 -12.90 -11.47 1.81
C GLY A 90 -12.22 -11.35 0.45
N THR A 91 -12.44 -10.24 -0.26
CA THR A 91 -11.85 -9.93 -1.58
C THR A 91 -10.38 -9.46 -1.51
N SER A 92 -9.68 -9.82 -0.43
CA SER A 92 -8.28 -9.44 -0.20
C SER A 92 -7.29 -10.43 -0.84
N PRO A 93 -6.14 -9.97 -1.34
CA PRO A 93 -5.13 -10.85 -1.91
C PRO A 93 -4.57 -11.80 -0.85
N SER A 94 -4.70 -13.11 -1.08
CA SER A 94 -4.18 -14.14 -0.15
C SER A 94 -2.67 -14.35 -0.29
N LYS A 95 -2.10 -13.97 -1.43
CA LYS A 95 -0.68 -14.14 -1.77
C LYS A 95 -0.20 -12.89 -2.48
N MET A 96 1.02 -12.46 -2.15
CA MET A 96 1.68 -11.34 -2.81
C MET A 96 3.10 -11.75 -3.19
N ARG A 97 3.55 -11.30 -4.36
CA ARG A 97 4.95 -11.39 -4.80
C ARG A 97 5.40 -9.98 -5.17
N ALA A 98 6.56 -9.57 -4.67
CA ALA A 98 7.20 -8.28 -4.92
C ALA A 98 8.64 -8.51 -5.37
#